data_AF-A0A928YXN5-F1
#
_entry.id   AF-A0A928YXN5-F1
#
_cell.length_a   1.000
_cell.length_b   1.000
_cell.length_c   1.000
_cell.angle_alpha   90.00
_cell.angle_beta   90.00
_cell.angle_gamma   90.00
#
_symmetry.space_group_name_H-M   'P 1'
#
loop_
_entity.id
_entity.type
_entity.pdbx_description
1 polymer ?
#
loop_
_entity_poly.entity_id
_entity_poly.type
_entity_poly.pdbx_seq_one_letter_code
_entity_poly.pdbx_strand_id
1 'polypeptide(L)' 'MTNHLLEIKDYGQSIWMDNLTRDLIVSGELKRMINDRGLRGITSNPAIFEKAINGNKIYDEDIEAGIRAGKPLLDIY' A
#
# COMPACT_ATOMS: atom_id res chain seq x y z
N MET A 1 -15.91 17.31 -13.32
CA MET A 1 -16.33 16.65 -12.06
C MET A 1 -15.47 17.18 -10.94
N THR A 2 -16.09 17.60 -9.84
CA THR A 2 -15.40 18.11 -8.66
C THR A 2 -14.74 16.96 -7.89
N ASN A 3 -13.51 17.14 -7.41
CA ASN A 3 -12.84 16.18 -6.53
C ASN A 3 -12.86 16.72 -5.10
N HIS A 4 -13.86 16.29 -4.32
CA HIS A 4 -14.04 16.74 -2.93
C HIS A 4 -12.87 16.39 -2.00
N LEU A 5 -12.03 15.39 -2.36
CA LEU A 5 -10.82 15.07 -1.60
C LEU A 5 -9.75 16.16 -1.72
N LEU A 6 -9.79 16.97 -2.78
CA LEU A 6 -8.90 18.13 -2.93
C LEU A 6 -9.42 19.34 -2.13
N GLU A 7 -10.74 19.54 -2.10
CA GLU A 7 -11.38 20.67 -1.40
C GLU A 7 -11.27 20.54 0.12
N ILE A 8 -11.31 19.31 0.67
CA ILE A 8 -11.25 19.09 2.11
C ILE A 8 -9.95 19.62 2.76
N LYS A 9 -8.89 19.77 1.95
CA LYS A 9 -7.62 20.37 2.37
C LYS A 9 -7.79 21.83 2.79
N ASP A 10 -8.70 22.57 2.15
CA ASP A 10 -8.95 23.99 2.46
C ASP A 10 -9.58 24.17 3.84
N TYR A 11 -10.13 23.09 4.42
CA TYR A 11 -10.62 23.00 5.79
C TYR A 11 -9.56 22.48 6.78
N GLY A 12 -8.31 22.32 6.35
CA GLY A 12 -7.21 21.87 7.19
C GLY A 12 -7.18 20.36 7.45
N GLN A 13 -7.96 19.55 6.72
CA GLN A 13 -7.96 18.08 6.88
C GLN A 13 -7.09 17.38 5.84
N SER A 14 -6.52 16.24 6.22
CA SER A 14 -5.71 15.39 5.33
C SER A 14 -6.33 14.01 5.23
N ILE A 15 -6.57 13.55 4.00
CA ILE A 15 -7.15 12.22 3.74
C ILE A 15 -6.05 11.16 3.65
N TRP A 16 -6.25 10.07 4.38
CA TRP A 16 -5.37 8.92 4.41
C TRP A 16 -6.11 7.68 3.91
N MET A 17 -5.37 6.77 3.27
CA MET A 17 -5.91 5.50 2.78
C MET A 17 -5.49 4.37 3.72
N ASP A 18 -6.46 3.63 4.23
CA ASP A 18 -6.25 2.46 5.08
C ASP A 18 -6.09 1.18 4.28
N ASN A 19 -5.09 1.19 3.40
CA ASN A 19 -4.71 0.05 2.58
C ASN A 19 -3.30 0.22 2.02
N LEU A 20 -2.56 -0.88 1.92
CA LEU A 20 -1.26 -0.91 1.25
C LEU A 20 -1.02 -2.30 0.65
N THR A 21 -0.82 -2.34 -0.67
CA THR A 21 -0.38 -3.54 -1.38
C THR A 21 0.79 -3.18 -2.28
N ARG A 22 1.64 -4.16 -2.60
CA ARG A 22 2.77 -3.97 -3.52
C ARG A 22 2.29 -3.56 -4.91
N ASP A 23 1.16 -4.11 -5.35
CA ASP A 23 0.53 -3.76 -6.64
C ASP A 23 0.21 -2.26 -6.76
N LEU A 24 -0.31 -1.62 -5.70
CA LEU A 24 -0.57 -0.18 -5.69
C LEU A 24 0.71 0.65 -5.93
N ILE A 25 1.85 0.15 -5.46
CA ILE A 25 3.15 0.79 -5.63
C ILE A 25 3.66 0.56 -7.06
N VAL A 26 3.77 -0.71 -7.49
CA VAL A 26 4.41 -1.06 -8.77
C VAL A 26 3.58 -0.62 -9.99
N SER A 27 2.25 -0.61 -9.88
CA SER A 27 1.35 -0.09 -10.93
C SER A 27 1.38 1.43 -11.06
N GLY A 28 2.00 2.13 -10.09
CA GLY A 28 2.00 3.58 -9.98
C GLY A 28 0.66 4.18 -9.55
N GLU A 29 -0.35 3.37 -9.17
CA GLU A 29 -1.65 3.90 -8.72
C GLU A 29 -1.49 4.75 -7.46
N LEU A 30 -0.67 4.31 -6.50
CA LEU A 30 -0.41 5.10 -5.29
C LEU A 30 0.14 6.49 -5.64
N LYS A 31 1.06 6.57 -6.61
CA LYS A 31 1.62 7.84 -7.08
C LYS A 31 0.55 8.73 -7.71
N ARG A 32 -0.34 8.16 -8.54
CA ARG A 32 -1.48 8.89 -9.12
C ARG A 32 -2.45 9.37 -8.04
N MET A 33 -2.74 8.57 -7.02
CA MET A 33 -3.60 8.96 -5.91
C MET A 33 -3.05 10.16 -5.13
N ILE A 34 -1.73 10.19 -4.90
CA ILE A 34 -1.05 11.30 -4.21
C ILE A 34 -1.06 12.58 -5.06
N ASN A 35 -0.69 12.45 -6.33
CA ASN A 35 -0.52 13.60 -7.23
C ASN A 35 -1.86 14.19 -7.67
N ASP A 36 -2.81 13.34 -8.03
CA ASP A 36 -3.98 13.75 -8.81
C ASP A 36 -5.28 13.67 -7.98
N ARG A 37 -5.29 12.87 -6.90
CA ARG A 37 -6.52 12.58 -6.13
C ARG A 37 -6.52 13.09 -4.68
N GLY A 38 -5.46 13.76 -4.25
CA GLY A 38 -5.43 14.41 -2.94
C GLY A 38 -5.10 13.50 -1.77
N LEU A 39 -4.61 12.27 -2.01
CA LEU A 39 -4.14 11.40 -0.94
C LEU A 39 -2.93 12.04 -0.23
N ARG A 40 -2.91 12.01 1.10
CA ARG A 40 -1.86 12.63 1.93
C ARG A 40 -1.18 11.68 2.90
N GLY A 41 -1.69 10.46 3.04
CA GLY A 41 -1.03 9.43 3.83
C GLY A 41 -1.60 8.06 3.54
N ILE A 42 -0.92 7.05 4.04
CA ILE A 42 -1.33 5.65 3.99
C ILE A 42 -1.12 5.03 5.36
N THR A 43 -1.98 4.09 5.72
CA THR A 43 -1.78 3.22 6.88
C THR A 43 -1.70 1.77 6.45
N SER A 44 -0.95 1.00 7.22
CA SER A 44 -1.00 -0.45 7.18
C SER A 44 -1.17 -0.98 8.59
N ASN A 45 -1.57 -2.23 8.69
CA ASN A 45 -1.63 -3.01 9.91
C ASN A 45 -1.45 -4.49 9.53
N PRO A 46 -1.24 -5.40 10.51
CA PRO A 46 -1.02 -6.81 10.21
C PRO A 46 -2.13 -7.46 9.36
N ALA A 47 -3.40 -7.10 9.57
CA ALA A 47 -4.52 -7.64 8.78
C ALA A 47 -4.53 -7.14 7.32
N ILE A 48 -4.06 -5.92 7.06
CA ILE A 48 -3.86 -5.41 5.70
C ILE A 48 -2.74 -6.19 5.01
N PHE A 49 -1.61 -6.41 5.69
CA PHE A 49 -0.51 -7.21 5.12
C PHE A 49 -0.92 -8.65 4.85
N GLU A 50 -1.61 -9.30 5.78
CA GLU A 50 -2.14 -10.66 5.60
C GLU A 50 -3.00 -10.75 4.33
N LYS A 51 -3.93 -9.81 4.13
CA LYS A 51 -4.77 -9.75 2.93
C LYS A 51 -3.96 -9.47 1.66
N ALA A 52 -2.96 -8.58 1.74
CA ALA A 52 -2.11 -8.25 0.61
C ALA A 52 -1.30 -9.45 0.13
N ILE A 53 -0.73 -10.22 1.06
CA ILE A 53 0.08 -11.42 0.79
C ILE A 53 -0.82 -12.56 0.28
N ASN A 54 -1.97 -12.81 0.91
CA ASN A 54 -2.85 -13.91 0.50
C ASN A 54 -3.64 -13.61 -0.79
N GLY A 55 -3.82 -12.34 -1.15
CA GLY A 55 -4.70 -11.91 -2.23
C GLY A 55 -4.07 -11.94 -3.63
N ASN A 56 -2.76 -12.10 -3.76
CA ASN A 56 -2.07 -12.17 -5.05
C ASN A 56 -0.72 -12.91 -4.94
N LYS A 57 -0.08 -13.18 -6.08
CA LYS A 57 1.22 -13.87 -6.15
C LYS A 57 2.43 -12.94 -6.17
N ILE A 58 2.25 -11.63 -6.02
CA ILE A 58 3.32 -10.64 -6.27
C ILE A 58 4.41 -10.68 -5.19
N TYR A 59 4.17 -11.38 -4.09
CA TYR A 59 5.10 -11.57 -2.98
C TYR A 59 5.83 -12.93 -3.05
N ASP A 60 5.33 -13.89 -3.85
CA ASP A 60 5.77 -15.29 -3.83
C ASP A 60 7.28 -15.40 -4.11
N GLU A 61 7.79 -14.70 -5.13
CA GLU A 61 9.20 -14.78 -5.53
C GLU A 61 10.16 -14.34 -4.40
N ASP A 62 9.81 -13.28 -3.67
CA ASP A 62 10.62 -12.79 -2.55
C ASP A 62 10.51 -13.69 -1.32
N ILE A 63 9.30 -14.21 -1.05
CA ILE A 63 9.08 -15.17 0.03
C ILE A 63 9.92 -16.43 -0.22
N GLU A 64 9.86 -16.98 -1.43
CA GLU A 64 10.66 -18.13 -1.82
C GLU A 64 12.18 -17.84 -1.76
N ALA A 65 12.60 -16.65 -2.19
CA ALA A 65 14.01 -16.24 -2.08
C ALA A 65 14.47 -16.18 -0.62
N GLY A 66 13.65 -15.66 0.29
CA GLY A 66 13.91 -15.65 1.72
C GLY A 66 14.03 -17.05 2.31
N ILE A 67 13.13 -17.96 1.93
CA ILE A 67 13.15 -19.38 2.32
C ILE A 67 14.43 -20.05 1.82
N ARG A 68 14.76 -19.90 0.52
CA ARG A 68 15.99 -20.47 -0.07
C ARG A 68 17.26 -19.96 0.59
N ALA A 69 17.25 -18.72 1.07
CA ALA A 69 18.36 -18.11 1.80
C ALA A 69 18.42 -18.54 3.29
N GLY A 70 17.48 -19.33 3.78
CA GLY A 70 17.43 -19.78 5.17
C GLY A 70 17.13 -18.66 6.17
N LYS A 71 16.44 -17.59 5.75
CA LYS A 71 16.11 -16.47 6.62
C LYS A 71 15.08 -16.84 7.69
N PRO A 72 15.16 -16.28 8.91
CA PRO A 72 14.08 -16.34 9.88
C PRO A 72 12.77 -15.79 9.29
N LEU A 73 11.63 -16.34 9.73
CA LEU A 73 10.30 -15.91 9.26
C LEU A 73 10.10 -14.40 9.35
N LEU A 74 10.50 -13.78 10.47
CA LEU A 74 10.33 -12.35 10.72
C LEU A 74 11.21 -11.47 9.82
N ASP A 75 12.24 -12.04 9.19
CA ASP A 75 13.10 -11.32 8.23
C ASP A 75 12.58 -11.45 6.79
N ILE A 76 11.70 -12.42 6.54
CA ILE A 76 10.98 -12.58 5.26
C ILE A 76 9.75 -11.67 5.25
N TYR A 77 9.09 -11.54 6.40
CA TYR A 77 8.00 -10.60 6.64
C TYR A 77 8.50 -9.15 6.67
#